data_AF-A0A7C5M224-F1
#
_entry.id   AF-A0A7C5M224-F1
#
_cell.length_a   1.000
_cell.length_b   1.000
_cell.length_c   1.000
_cell.angle_alpha   90.00
_cell.angle_beta   90.00
_cell.angle_gamma   90.00
#
_symmetry.space_group_name_H-M   'P 1'
#
loop_
_entity.id
_entity.type
_entity.pdbx_description
1 polymer ?
#
loop_
_entity_poly.entity_id
_entity_poly.type
_entity_poly.pdbx_seq_one_letter_code
_entity_poly.pdbx_strand_id
1 'polypeptide(L)'
;MFFITCCAHAQNTQPTNISFTGKWQNAMGSELEFIVKNGEVSGTYNTNVGAPEKSKSFPLRGLTQGDQISFSVNFKGYNSMSAWVGQLTLDDTGNPYLRTMWHNTKDIPDAQEKDNIWGSIRTGASNFTKLREH
;
A
#
# COMPACT_ATOMS: atom_id res chain seq x y z
N MET A 1 -17.91 -11.28 29.43
CA MET A 1 -16.57 -11.15 28.85
C MET A 1 -16.55 -11.99 27.58
N PHE A 2 -16.69 -11.37 26.41
CA PHE A 2 -16.64 -12.06 25.13
C PHE A 2 -15.18 -12.07 24.65
N PHE A 3 -14.56 -13.25 24.62
CA PHE A 3 -13.30 -13.43 23.93
C PHE A 3 -13.60 -13.54 22.44
N ILE A 4 -13.22 -12.53 21.66
CA ILE A 4 -13.14 -12.65 20.20
C ILE A 4 -11.89 -13.49 19.93
N THR A 5 -12.05 -14.80 19.83
CA THR A 5 -11.00 -15.70 19.36
C THR A 5 -10.84 -15.44 17.86
N CYS A 6 -9.81 -14.68 17.48
CA CYS A 6 -9.36 -14.60 16.09
C CYS A 6 -8.70 -15.93 15.72
N CYS A 7 -9.51 -16.97 15.49
CA CYS A 7 -9.02 -18.19 14.87
C CYS A 7 -9.01 -17.98 13.36
N ALA A 8 -7.82 -17.73 12.82
CA ALA A 8 -7.57 -17.82 11.38
C ALA A 8 -8.00 -19.22 10.91
N HIS A 9 -9.13 -19.29 10.21
CA HIS A 9 -9.50 -20.49 9.49
C HIS A 9 -8.73 -20.50 8.18
N ALA A 10 -7.99 -21.58 7.92
CA ALA A 10 -7.39 -21.81 6.61
C ALA A 10 -8.53 -22.04 5.60
N GLN A 11 -8.84 -21.03 4.80
CA GLN A 11 -9.71 -21.19 3.65
C GLN A 11 -8.88 -21.67 2.46
N ASN A 12 -9.28 -22.79 1.86
CA ASN A 12 -8.80 -23.25 0.57
C ASN A 12 -9.31 -22.29 -0.51
N THR A 13 -8.60 -21.19 -0.75
CA THR A 13 -8.89 -20.29 -1.86
C THR A 13 -8.39 -20.93 -3.15
N GLN A 14 -9.34 -21.23 -4.05
CA GLN A 14 -9.02 -21.51 -5.45
C GLN A 14 -8.14 -20.36 -5.98
N PRO A 15 -7.04 -20.64 -6.68
CA PRO A 15 -6.16 -19.58 -7.16
C PRO A 15 -6.90 -18.74 -8.20
N THR A 16 -7.43 -17.60 -7.80
CA THR A 16 -7.59 -16.49 -8.73
C THR A 16 -6.21 -16.20 -9.29
N ASN A 17 -5.99 -16.43 -10.58
CA ASN A 17 -4.73 -16.18 -11.32
C ASN A 17 -4.31 -14.70 -11.35
N ILE A 18 -4.75 -13.90 -10.37
CA ILE A 18 -4.51 -12.47 -10.29
C ILE A 18 -3.27 -12.27 -9.44
N SER A 19 -2.18 -11.87 -10.08
CA SER A 19 -0.93 -11.57 -9.42
C SER A 19 -0.83 -10.10 -9.05
N PHE A 20 -0.31 -9.82 -7.86
CA PHE A 20 0.10 -8.47 -7.46
C PHE A 20 1.23 -7.93 -8.32
N THR A 21 2.10 -8.79 -8.87
CA THR A 21 3.24 -8.37 -9.69
C THR A 21 2.81 -7.53 -10.89
N GLY A 22 3.56 -6.47 -11.15
CA GLY A 22 3.35 -5.54 -12.26
C GLY A 22 3.08 -4.11 -11.78
N LYS A 23 2.69 -3.25 -12.73
CA LYS A 23 2.43 -1.84 -12.49
C LYS A 23 0.98 -1.56 -12.15
N TRP A 24 0.76 -0.64 -11.23
CA TRP A 24 -0.56 -0.20 -10.80
C TRP A 24 -0.61 1.31 -10.68
N GLN A 25 -1.80 1.88 -10.83
CA GLN A 25 -2.04 3.31 -10.70
C GLN A 25 -3.29 3.55 -9.85
N ASN A 26 -3.25 4.56 -8.98
CA ASN A 26 -4.45 5.00 -8.25
C ASN A 26 -5.15 6.19 -8.93
N ALA A 27 -6.35 6.52 -8.45
CA ALA A 27 -7.15 7.65 -8.96
C ALA A 27 -6.45 9.03 -8.83
N MET A 28 -5.44 9.14 -7.95
CA MET A 28 -4.62 10.35 -7.84
C MET A 28 -3.44 10.34 -8.81
N GLY A 29 -3.31 9.36 -9.71
CA GLY A 29 -2.21 9.23 -10.67
C GLY A 29 -0.88 8.78 -10.06
N SER A 30 -0.86 8.36 -8.80
CA SER A 30 0.35 7.75 -8.22
C SER A 30 0.50 6.33 -8.74
N GLU A 31 1.73 5.94 -9.02
CA GLU A 31 2.05 4.64 -9.60
C GLU A 31 2.89 3.81 -8.64
N LEU A 32 2.70 2.50 -8.71
CA LEU A 32 3.56 1.55 -8.03
C LEU A 32 3.89 0.41 -8.96
N GLU A 33 5.03 -0.23 -8.71
CA GLU A 33 5.44 -1.45 -9.38
C GLU A 33 5.76 -2.48 -8.32
N PHE A 34 5.04 -3.61 -8.32
CA PHE A 34 5.28 -4.71 -7.40
C PHE A 34 6.07 -5.82 -8.08
N ILE A 35 7.03 -6.37 -7.33
CA ILE A 35 7.71 -7.62 -7.61
C ILE A 35 7.45 -8.53 -6.41
N VAL A 36 6.71 -9.61 -6.62
CA VAL A 36 6.39 -10.59 -5.58
C VAL A 36 7.19 -11.88 -5.75
N LYS A 37 7.89 -12.30 -4.70
CA LYS A 37 8.64 -13.57 -4.64
C LYS A 37 8.40 -14.24 -3.30
N ASN A 38 7.86 -15.46 -3.29
CA ASN A 38 7.63 -16.25 -2.08
C ASN A 38 6.85 -15.50 -0.97
N GLY A 39 5.84 -14.71 -1.36
CA GLY A 39 5.07 -13.90 -0.42
C GLY A 39 5.73 -12.59 0.00
N GLU A 40 6.99 -12.33 -0.37
CA GLU A 40 7.64 -11.04 -0.15
C GLU A 40 7.36 -10.07 -1.29
N VAL A 41 7.06 -8.83 -0.94
CA VAL A 41 6.82 -7.73 -1.88
C VAL A 41 8.01 -6.79 -1.86
N SER A 42 8.51 -6.48 -3.04
CA SER A 42 9.48 -5.42 -3.28
C SER A 42 9.03 -4.57 -4.46
N GLY A 43 9.64 -3.40 -4.64
CA GLY A 43 9.34 -2.57 -5.80
C GLY A 43 9.56 -1.10 -5.57
N THR A 44 8.80 -0.30 -6.30
CA THR A 44 8.88 1.17 -6.27
C THR A 44 7.50 1.82 -6.19
N TYR A 45 7.47 3.02 -5.60
CA TYR A 45 6.31 3.90 -5.53
C TYR A 45 6.68 5.29 -6.06
N ASN A 46 5.88 5.79 -6.99
CA ASN A 46 6.00 7.12 -7.58
C ASN A 46 4.76 7.91 -7.18
N THR A 47 4.92 8.85 -6.24
CA THR A 47 3.79 9.67 -5.79
C THR A 47 3.47 10.76 -6.79
N ASN A 48 2.18 10.98 -7.05
CA ASN A 48 1.71 12.10 -7.87
C ASN A 48 1.30 13.32 -7.03
N VAL A 49 1.23 13.13 -5.71
CA VAL A 49 0.76 14.14 -4.74
C VAL A 49 1.79 14.33 -3.63
N GLY A 50 1.77 15.53 -3.04
CA GLY A 50 2.69 15.91 -1.97
C GLY A 50 3.89 16.71 -2.47
N ALA A 51 4.95 16.75 -1.65
CA ALA A 51 6.17 17.50 -1.93
C ALA A 51 7.09 16.88 -3.00
N PRO A 52 7.22 15.54 -3.13
CA PRO A 52 8.08 14.97 -4.16
C PRO A 52 7.58 15.26 -5.58
N GLU A 53 8.51 15.49 -6.49
CA GLU A 53 8.22 15.46 -7.92
C GLU A 53 7.81 14.05 -8.37
N LYS A 54 6.92 13.96 -9.37
CA LYS A 54 6.43 12.69 -9.93
C LYS A 54 7.55 11.78 -10.47
N SER A 55 8.67 12.38 -10.87
CA SER A 55 9.88 11.70 -11.37
C SER A 55 10.61 10.92 -10.27
N LYS A 56 10.35 11.21 -8.99
CA LYS A 56 10.98 10.52 -7.87
C LYS A 56 10.32 9.17 -7.62
N SER A 57 11.17 8.17 -7.45
CA SER A 57 10.77 6.80 -7.17
C SER A 57 11.31 6.38 -5.81
N PHE A 58 10.44 5.82 -4.98
CA PHE A 58 10.76 5.43 -3.60
C PHE A 58 10.67 3.92 -3.45
N PRO A 59 11.61 3.27 -2.76
CA PRO A 59 11.54 1.83 -2.56
C PRO A 59 10.34 1.47 -1.69
N LEU A 60 9.65 0.40 -2.07
CA LEU A 60 8.62 -0.25 -1.24
C LEU A 60 9.04 -1.67 -0.85
N ARG A 61 8.56 -2.10 0.32
CA ARG A 61 8.74 -3.46 0.86
C ARG A 61 7.49 -3.91 1.58
N GLY A 62 7.18 -5.20 1.54
CA GLY A 62 5.96 -5.72 2.12
C GLY A 62 5.83 -7.23 2.06
N LEU A 63 4.63 -7.71 2.35
CA LEU A 63 4.26 -9.11 2.36
C LEU A 63 2.88 -9.31 1.73
N THR A 64 2.66 -10.47 1.13
CA THR A 64 1.37 -10.94 0.63
C THR A 64 1.02 -12.29 1.22
N GLN A 65 -0.26 -12.51 1.48
CA GLN A 65 -0.81 -13.82 1.85
C GLN A 65 -2.13 -14.02 1.10
N GLY A 66 -2.17 -14.97 0.17
CA GLY A 66 -3.31 -15.11 -0.73
C GLY A 66 -3.55 -13.84 -1.55
N ASP A 67 -4.73 -13.26 -1.42
CA ASP A 67 -5.15 -12.00 -2.05
C ASP A 67 -4.98 -10.77 -1.12
N GLN A 68 -4.37 -10.94 0.06
CA GLN A 68 -4.07 -9.85 1.00
C GLN A 68 -2.65 -9.34 0.82
N ILE A 69 -2.46 -8.04 1.04
CA ILE A 69 -1.16 -7.38 0.94
C ILE A 69 -0.96 -6.35 2.05
N SER A 70 0.28 -6.24 2.52
CA SER A 70 0.76 -5.12 3.32
C SER A 70 2.10 -4.65 2.76
N PHE A 71 2.32 -3.35 2.68
CA PHE A 71 3.61 -2.81 2.26
C PHE A 71 3.86 -1.43 2.85
N SER A 72 5.12 -1.02 2.90
CA SER A 72 5.54 0.30 3.34
C SER A 72 6.42 0.97 2.28
N VAL A 73 6.32 2.28 2.20
CA VAL A 73 7.14 3.17 1.37
C VAL A 73 7.86 4.12 2.30
N ASN A 74 9.17 4.20 2.15
CA ASN A 74 9.98 5.21 2.83
C ASN A 74 10.25 6.38 1.88
N PHE A 75 9.63 7.54 2.14
CA PHE A 75 9.84 8.77 1.37
C PHE A 75 11.13 9.47 1.82
N LYS A 76 12.28 8.82 1.62
CA LYS A 76 13.59 9.32 2.02
C LYS A 76 13.81 10.76 1.54
N GLY A 77 14.20 11.64 2.47
CA GLY A 77 14.40 13.07 2.21
C GLY A 77 13.14 13.94 2.30
N TYR A 78 11.98 13.35 2.60
CA TYR A 78 10.71 14.06 2.74
C TYR A 78 10.06 13.86 4.11
N ASN A 79 10.83 13.41 5.10
CA ASN A 79 10.42 13.32 6.51
C ASN A 79 9.06 12.63 6.67
N SER A 80 8.83 11.56 5.90
CA SER A 80 7.59 10.80 5.98
C SER A 80 7.76 9.36 5.53
N MET A 81 6.92 8.51 6.09
CA MET A 81 6.78 7.10 5.73
C MET A 81 5.30 6.77 5.64
N SER A 82 4.94 5.88 4.72
CA SER A 82 3.58 5.37 4.64
C SER A 82 3.55 3.86 4.64
N ALA A 83 2.52 3.31 5.28
CA ALA A 83 2.18 1.90 5.22
C ALA A 83 0.78 1.74 4.63
N TRP A 84 0.61 0.71 3.81
CA TRP A 84 -0.65 0.29 3.22
C TRP A 84 -0.98 -1.12 3.66
N VAL A 85 -2.27 -1.37 3.83
CA VAL A 85 -2.85 -2.70 3.93
C VAL A 85 -4.02 -2.78 2.95
N GLY A 86 -4.22 -3.94 2.33
CA GLY A 86 -5.24 -4.07 1.33
C GLY A 86 -5.52 -5.50 0.89
N GLN A 87 -6.46 -5.60 -0.05
CA GLN A 87 -6.86 -6.85 -0.65
C GLN A 87 -7.10 -6.65 -2.15
N LEU A 88 -6.63 -7.62 -2.92
CA LEU A 88 -6.85 -7.74 -4.35
C LEU A 88 -8.21 -8.38 -4.60
N THR A 89 -9.01 -7.78 -5.46
CA THR A 89 -10.35 -8.25 -5.85
C THR A 89 -10.57 -7.99 -7.33
N LEU A 90 -11.71 -8.42 -7.84
CA LEU A 90 -12.24 -8.03 -9.13
C LEU A 90 -13.28 -6.92 -8.95
N ASP A 91 -13.36 -6.01 -9.91
CA ASP A 91 -14.51 -5.12 -10.07
C ASP A 91 -15.69 -5.83 -10.75
N ASP A 92 -16.81 -5.13 -10.91
CA ASP A 92 -18.04 -5.67 -11.51
C ASP A 92 -17.87 -6.12 -12.98
N THR A 93 -16.79 -5.68 -13.64
CA THR A 93 -16.45 -6.04 -15.01
C THR A 93 -15.41 -7.16 -15.09
N GLY A 94 -14.97 -7.68 -13.94
CA GLY A 94 -13.95 -8.73 -13.86
C GLY A 94 -12.52 -8.22 -13.99
N ASN A 95 -12.26 -6.91 -13.89
CA ASN A 95 -10.90 -6.38 -13.92
C ASN A 95 -10.24 -6.40 -12.53
N PRO A 96 -8.94 -6.74 -12.43
CA PRO A 96 -8.20 -6.71 -11.18
C PRO A 96 -8.12 -5.31 -10.55
N TYR A 97 -8.36 -5.26 -9.25
CA TYR A 97 -8.39 -4.05 -8.48
C TYR A 97 -7.86 -4.28 -7.06
N LEU A 98 -6.96 -3.40 -6.61
CA LEU A 98 -6.38 -3.45 -5.28
C LEU A 98 -6.99 -2.34 -4.41
N ARG A 99 -7.80 -2.76 -3.42
CA ARG A 99 -8.39 -1.88 -2.42
C ARG A 99 -7.45 -1.74 -1.23
N THR A 100 -7.10 -0.51 -0.84
CA THR A 100 -6.18 -0.28 0.27
C THR A 100 -6.65 0.83 1.21
N MET A 101 -6.21 0.74 2.46
CA MET A 101 -6.09 1.88 3.36
C MET A 101 -4.62 2.14 3.64
N TRP A 102 -4.29 3.38 4.00
CA TRP A 102 -2.93 3.77 4.34
C TRP A 102 -2.87 4.62 5.59
N HIS A 103 -1.71 4.55 6.25
CA HIS A 103 -1.27 5.50 7.25
C HIS A 103 0.01 6.17 6.75
N ASN A 104 0.07 7.49 6.84
CA ASN A 104 1.26 8.28 6.55
C ASN A 104 1.69 8.96 7.85
N THR A 105 2.90 8.66 8.30
CA THR A 105 3.52 9.35 9.43
C THR A 105 4.44 10.42 8.88
N LYS A 106 4.22 11.66 9.30
CA LYS A 106 5.17 12.75 9.13
C LYS A 106 6.05 12.82 10.37
N ASP A 107 7.35 12.99 10.12
CA ASP A 107 8.33 13.29 11.16
C ASP A 107 8.17 14.76 11.59
N ILE A 108 7.78 14.96 12.85
CA ILE A 108 7.58 16.26 13.47
C ILE A 108 8.88 16.60 14.20
N PRO A 109 9.50 17.78 13.96
CA PRO A 109 10.75 18.12 14.62
C PRO A 109 10.63 18.03 16.15
N ASP A 110 11.62 17.46 16.84
CA ASP A 110 11.64 17.21 18.29
C ASP A 110 11.12 18.40 19.13
N ALA A 111 11.58 19.61 18.80
CA ALA A 111 11.19 20.84 19.50
C ALA A 111 9.68 21.18 19.41
N GLN A 112 8.97 20.60 18.44
CA GLN A 112 7.55 20.82 18.18
C GLN A 112 6.67 19.63 18.60
N GLU A 113 7.25 18.46 18.91
CA GLU A 113 6.49 17.25 19.20
C GLU A 113 5.52 17.45 20.37
N LYS A 114 5.93 18.17 21.42
CA LYS A 114 5.10 18.42 22.61
C LYS A 114 3.72 18.99 22.28
N ASP A 115 3.62 19.82 21.24
CA ASP A 115 2.39 20.50 20.84
C ASP A 115 1.74 19.88 19.59
N ASN A 116 2.54 19.26 18.70
CA ASN A 116 2.12 18.91 17.34
C ASN A 116 2.12 17.40 17.04
N ILE A 117 2.61 16.54 17.95
CA ILE A 117 2.71 15.09 17.70
C ILE A 117 1.35 14.44 17.41
N TRP A 118 0.28 15.01 17.98
CA TRP A 118 -1.09 14.53 17.78
C TRP A 118 -1.50 14.49 16.30
N GLY A 119 -0.92 15.36 15.47
CA GLY A 119 -1.20 15.48 14.03
C GLY A 119 -0.17 14.77 13.13
N SER A 120 0.73 13.96 13.70
CA SER A 120 1.81 13.30 12.95
C SER A 120 1.30 12.22 11.98
N ILE A 121 0.14 11.62 12.26
CA ILE A 121 -0.41 10.52 11.46
C ILE A 121 -1.62 10.99 10.66
N ARG A 122 -1.58 10.73 9.36
CA ARG A 122 -2.70 10.85 8.44
C ARG A 122 -3.13 9.47 7.97
N THR A 123 -4.41 9.29 7.69
CA THR A 123 -4.92 8.06 7.09
C THR A 123 -5.82 8.38 5.91
N GLY A 124 -5.99 7.40 5.03
CA GLY A 124 -6.89 7.49 3.90
C GLY A 124 -7.06 6.15 3.21
N ALA A 125 -7.80 6.18 2.10
CA ALA A 125 -7.96 5.03 1.22
C ALA A 125 -7.25 5.29 -0.11
N SER A 126 -6.82 4.22 -0.78
CA SER A 126 -6.34 4.29 -2.15
C SER A 126 -6.68 3.01 -2.88
N ASN A 127 -7.12 3.19 -4.09
CA ASN A 127 -7.68 2.15 -4.92
C ASN A 127 -6.85 2.12 -6.18
N PHE A 128 -6.24 0.97 -6.47
CA PHE A 128 -5.28 0.83 -7.55
C PHE A 128 -5.83 -0.11 -8.62
N THR A 129 -5.68 0.28 -9.88
CA THR A 129 -5.97 -0.56 -11.04
C THR A 129 -4.67 -0.94 -11.74
N LYS A 130 -4.67 -2.12 -12.37
CA LYS A 130 -3.49 -2.62 -13.06
C LYS A 130 -3.26 -1.84 -14.36
N LEU A 131 -2.04 -1.36 -14.58
CA LEU A 131 -1.67 -0.76 -15.87
C LEU A 131 -1.45 -1.88 -16.88
N ARG A 132 -2.02 -1.74 -18.09
CA ARG A 132 -1.79 -2.70 -19.18
C ARG A 132 -0.36 -2.51 -19.70
N GLU A 133 0.36 -3.61 -19.85
CA GLU A 133 1.61 -3.62 -20.62
C GLU A 133 1.23 -3.50 -22.11
N HIS A 134 1.86 -2.55 -22.80
CA HIS A 134 1.72 -2.37 -24.25
C HIS A 134 2.69 -3.26 -25.00
#